data_AF-A0A1H9IW98-F1
#
_entry.id   AF-A0A1H9IW98-F1
#
_cell.length_a   1.000
_cell.length_b   1.000
_cell.length_c   1.000
_cell.angle_alpha   90.00
_cell.angle_beta   90.00
_cell.angle_gamma   90.00
#
_symmetry.space_group_name_H-M   'P 1'
#
loop_
_entity.id
_entity.type
_entity.pdbx_description
1 polymer ?
#
loop_
_entity_poly.entity_id
_entity_poly.type
_entity_poly.pdbx_seq_one_letter_code
_entity_poly.pdbx_strand_id
1 'polypeptide(L)'
;MKLKSICLILFIPFGSSASTLETTAENLTSCIFHYADVNINTSKDSKETSDEAFGHCSDKLIQYRESIGPDEQQWKGLSIEQKKMITKQRDITVTKLKEAMRDQLASYTSEKRNSK
;
A
#
# COMPACT_ATOMS: atom_id res chain seq x y z
N MET A 1 5.61 -5.75 -45.42
CA MET A 1 6.38 -5.23 -44.27
C MET A 1 5.78 -5.83 -43.00
N LYS A 2 6.46 -6.80 -42.36
CA LYS A 2 5.92 -7.53 -41.20
C LYS A 2 6.22 -6.74 -39.93
N LEU A 3 5.28 -5.92 -39.44
CA LEU A 3 5.35 -5.45 -38.05
C LEU A 3 4.92 -6.60 -37.16
N LYS A 4 5.90 -7.22 -36.51
CA LYS A 4 5.71 -8.15 -35.40
C LYS A 4 4.93 -7.40 -34.32
N SER A 5 3.67 -7.77 -34.12
CA SER A 5 2.93 -7.46 -32.89
C SER A 5 3.75 -8.01 -31.73
N ILE A 6 4.43 -7.12 -31.02
CA ILE A 6 4.97 -7.41 -29.69
C ILE A 6 3.72 -7.54 -28.81
N CYS A 7 3.24 -8.78 -28.72
CA CYS A 7 2.23 -9.18 -27.77
C CYS A 7 2.85 -9.00 -26.38
N LEU A 8 2.73 -7.79 -25.83
CA LEU A 8 3.01 -7.48 -24.44
C LEU A 8 1.90 -8.11 -23.60
N ILE A 9 1.81 -9.44 -23.62
CA ILE A 9 0.96 -10.22 -22.71
C ILE A 9 1.68 -10.25 -21.37
N LEU A 10 1.66 -9.10 -20.69
CA LEU A 10 1.81 -9.00 -19.24
C LEU A 10 0.42 -9.01 -18.60
N PHE A 11 -0.47 -9.87 -19.09
CA PHE A 11 -1.65 -10.33 -18.36
C PHE A 11 -1.33 -11.72 -17.81
N ILE A 12 -0.38 -11.78 -16.88
CA ILE A 12 -0.46 -12.83 -15.87
C ILE A 12 -1.58 -12.33 -14.95
N PRO A 13 -2.69 -13.06 -14.79
CA PRO A 13 -3.65 -12.73 -13.75
C PRO A 13 -2.88 -12.87 -12.44
N PHE A 14 -2.45 -11.76 -11.87
CA PHE A 14 -1.81 -11.71 -10.56
C PHE A 14 -2.90 -12.09 -9.55
N GLY A 15 -3.03 -13.40 -9.34
CA GLY A 15 -4.03 -14.03 -8.51
C GLY A 15 -3.71 -13.91 -7.03
N SER A 16 -3.47 -12.70 -6.52
CA SER A 16 -3.97 -12.42 -5.18
C SER A 16 -5.49 -12.57 -5.30
N SER A 17 -6.14 -13.34 -4.43
CA SER A 17 -7.59 -13.21 -4.34
C SER A 17 -7.85 -11.72 -4.08
N ALA A 18 -8.63 -11.04 -4.94
CA ALA A 18 -8.89 -9.61 -4.79
C ALA A 18 -9.31 -9.28 -3.34
N SER A 19 -10.01 -10.24 -2.71
CA SER A 19 -10.37 -10.24 -1.30
C SER A 19 -9.20 -10.06 -0.32
N THR A 20 -8.04 -10.68 -0.55
CA THR A 20 -6.89 -10.57 0.38
C THR A 20 -6.26 -9.19 0.29
N LEU A 21 -6.10 -8.65 -0.93
CA LEU A 21 -5.55 -7.32 -1.15
C LEU A 21 -6.48 -6.23 -0.61
N GLU A 22 -7.79 -6.36 -0.83
CA GLU A 22 -8.80 -5.45 -0.28
C GLU A 22 -8.78 -5.49 1.26
N THR A 23 -8.80 -6.68 1.86
CA THR A 23 -8.79 -6.84 3.31
C THR A 23 -7.52 -6.24 3.95
N THR A 24 -6.34 -6.45 3.36
CA THR A 24 -5.09 -5.88 3.90
C THR A 24 -5.05 -4.36 3.71
N ALA A 25 -5.60 -3.83 2.61
CA ALA A 25 -5.74 -2.39 2.38
C ALA A 25 -6.68 -1.73 3.41
N GLU A 26 -7.83 -2.34 3.68
CA GLU A 26 -8.78 -1.89 4.70
C GLU A 26 -8.16 -1.88 6.08
N ASN A 27 -7.49 -2.98 6.47
CA ASN A 27 -6.82 -3.08 7.77
C ASN A 27 -5.71 -2.03 7.95
N LEU A 28 -4.92 -1.78 6.90
CA LEU A 28 -3.89 -0.74 6.90
C LEU A 28 -4.51 0.65 7.04
N THR A 29 -5.53 0.94 6.24
CA THR A 29 -6.23 2.24 6.23
C THR A 29 -6.87 2.49 7.59
N SER A 30 -7.59 1.52 8.14
CA SER A 30 -8.23 1.60 9.45
C SER A 30 -7.20 1.90 10.55
N CYS A 31 -6.07 1.18 10.58
CA CYS A 31 -5.00 1.42 11.54
C CYS A 31 -4.47 2.86 11.46
N ILE A 32 -4.18 3.33 10.23
CA ILE A 32 -3.59 4.65 10.00
C ILE A 32 -4.54 5.78 10.43
N PHE A 33 -5.81 5.72 10.03
CA PHE A 33 -6.78 6.75 10.39
C PHE A 33 -7.17 6.70 11.86
N HIS A 34 -7.22 5.50 12.47
CA HIS A 34 -7.42 5.38 13.92
C HIS A 34 -6.27 6.04 14.70
N TYR A 35 -5.01 5.85 14.28
CA TYR A 35 -3.87 6.52 14.88
C TYR A 35 -4.01 8.05 14.79
N ALA A 36 -4.38 8.55 13.61
CA ALA A 36 -4.59 9.99 13.40
C ALA A 36 -5.72 10.55 14.27
N ASP A 37 -6.82 9.81 14.45
CA ASP A 37 -7.93 10.19 15.32
C ASP A 37 -7.52 10.30 16.78
N VAL A 38 -6.81 9.29 17.30
CA VAL A 38 -6.33 9.29 18.70
C VAL A 38 -5.36 10.45 18.95
N ASN A 39 -4.59 10.85 17.94
CA ASN A 39 -3.58 11.91 18.05
C ASN A 39 -4.06 13.28 17.54
N ILE A 40 -5.34 13.45 17.19
CA ILE A 40 -5.83 14.65 16.50
C ILE A 40 -5.63 15.95 17.27
N ASN A 41 -5.70 15.90 18.60
CA ASN A 41 -5.57 17.06 19.49
C ASN A 41 -4.13 17.32 19.96
N THR A 42 -3.16 16.53 19.46
CA THR A 42 -1.75 16.75 19.79
C THR A 42 -1.19 17.94 19.00
N SER A 43 -0.04 18.46 19.44
CA SER A 43 0.70 19.52 18.72
C SER A 43 1.37 19.04 17.43
N LYS A 44 1.27 17.74 17.11
CA LYS A 44 1.92 17.15 15.94
C LYS A 44 1.35 17.73 14.65
N ASP A 45 2.23 18.02 13.71
CA ASP A 45 1.80 18.40 12.37
C ASP A 45 1.32 17.16 11.56
N SER A 46 0.78 17.39 10.36
CA SER A 46 0.26 16.32 9.51
C SER A 46 1.35 15.37 9.04
N LYS A 47 2.58 15.86 8.82
CA LYS A 47 3.70 15.07 8.38
C LYS A 47 4.16 14.13 9.51
N GLU A 48 4.39 14.67 10.70
CA GLU A 48 4.74 13.90 11.91
C GLU A 48 3.67 12.85 12.22
N THR A 49 2.39 13.23 12.19
CA THR A 49 1.26 12.30 12.38
C THR A 49 1.30 11.16 11.36
N SER A 50 1.56 11.47 10.09
CA SER A 50 1.62 10.45 9.04
C SER A 50 2.83 9.52 9.18
N ASP A 51 4.01 10.06 9.47
CA ASP A 51 5.25 9.27 9.61
C ASP A 51 5.14 8.30 10.79
N GLU A 52 4.59 8.77 11.92
CA GLU A 52 4.31 7.93 13.08
C GLU A 52 3.21 6.90 12.81
N ALA A 53 2.13 7.27 12.11
CA ALA A 53 1.05 6.33 11.76
C ALA A 53 1.58 5.16 10.92
N PHE A 54 2.44 5.44 9.93
CA PHE A 54 3.09 4.37 9.15
C PHE A 54 4.06 3.52 9.96
N GLY A 55 4.75 4.12 10.94
CA GLY A 55 5.59 3.38 11.89
C GLY A 55 4.76 2.44 12.77
N HIS A 56 3.69 2.97 13.37
CA HIS A 56 2.76 2.23 14.21
C HIS A 56 2.07 1.09 13.46
N CYS A 57 1.65 1.33 12.21
CA CYS A 57 0.94 0.38 11.37
C CYS A 57 1.87 -0.46 10.46
N SER A 58 3.15 -0.57 10.80
CA SER A 58 4.17 -1.22 9.95
C SER A 58 3.86 -2.69 9.64
N ASP A 59 3.32 -3.46 10.58
CA ASP A 59 2.90 -4.85 10.32
C ASP A 59 1.78 -4.93 9.26
N LYS A 60 0.80 -4.03 9.33
CA LYS A 60 -0.28 -3.97 8.33
C LYS A 60 0.24 -3.53 6.97
N LEU A 61 1.23 -2.65 6.96
CA LEU A 61 1.90 -2.22 5.74
C LEU A 61 2.67 -3.37 5.08
N ILE A 62 3.33 -4.22 5.87
CA ILE A 62 4.01 -5.44 5.38
C ILE A 62 2.98 -6.41 4.80
N GLN A 63 1.87 -6.65 5.50
CA GLN A 63 0.79 -7.53 5.02
C GLN A 63 0.19 -7.03 3.70
N TYR A 64 -0.09 -5.73 3.59
CA TYR A 64 -0.53 -5.12 2.35
C TYR A 64 0.51 -5.30 1.24
N ARG A 65 1.78 -5.01 1.53
CA ARG A 65 2.89 -5.18 0.57
C ARG A 65 2.98 -6.61 0.03
N GLU A 66 2.85 -7.60 0.90
CA GLU A 66 2.95 -9.02 0.54
C GLU A 66 1.72 -9.52 -0.23
N SER A 67 0.55 -8.93 0.03
CA SER A 67 -0.68 -9.25 -0.71
C SER A 67 -0.70 -8.74 -2.16
N ILE A 68 0.21 -7.84 -2.54
CA ILE A 68 0.34 -7.37 -3.92
C ILE A 68 0.98 -8.46 -4.78
N GLY A 69 0.23 -8.96 -5.76
CA GLY A 69 0.73 -9.89 -6.75
C GLY A 69 0.45 -11.35 -6.37
N PRO A 70 1.39 -12.27 -6.63
CA PRO A 70 1.16 -13.70 -6.45
C PRO A 70 1.00 -14.08 -4.97
N ASP A 71 0.16 -15.08 -4.70
CA ASP A 71 0.04 -15.71 -3.39
C ASP A 71 1.30 -16.52 -3.02
N GLU A 72 1.35 -17.07 -1.80
CA GLU A 72 2.52 -17.80 -1.29
C GLU A 72 2.85 -19.05 -2.14
N GLN A 73 1.84 -19.76 -2.66
CA GLN A 73 2.06 -20.96 -3.47
C GLN A 73 2.60 -20.58 -4.84
N GLN A 74 2.00 -19.56 -5.47
CA GLN A 74 2.47 -19.00 -6.73
C GLN A 74 3.89 -18.45 -6.59
N TRP A 75 4.19 -17.76 -5.50
CA TRP A 75 5.51 -17.19 -5.21
C TRP A 75 6.61 -18.27 -5.19
N LYS A 76 6.33 -19.45 -4.62
CA LYS A 76 7.31 -20.56 -4.57
C LYS A 76 7.74 -21.01 -5.95
N GLY A 77 6.83 -21.01 -6.93
CA GLY A 77 7.09 -21.41 -8.32
C GLY A 77 7.85 -20.39 -9.17
N LEU A 78 8.09 -19.17 -8.67
CA LEU A 78 8.74 -18.12 -9.44
C LEU A 78 10.26 -18.21 -9.43
N SER A 79 10.86 -17.84 -10.56
CA SER A 79 12.31 -17.66 -10.69
C SER A 79 12.81 -16.48 -9.83
N ILE A 80 14.12 -16.45 -9.58
CA ILE A 80 14.76 -15.36 -8.81
C ILE A 80 14.50 -14.00 -9.48
N GLU A 81 14.62 -13.91 -10.80
CA GLU A 81 14.38 -12.65 -11.52
C GLU A 81 12.92 -12.21 -11.48
N GLN A 82 11.97 -13.14 -11.56
CA GLN A 82 10.55 -12.82 -11.39
C GLN A 82 10.26 -12.29 -9.98
N LYS A 83 10.80 -12.96 -8.95
CA LYS A 83 10.68 -12.50 -7.56
C LYS A 83 11.27 -11.11 -7.37
N LYS A 84 12.43 -10.82 -7.97
CA LYS A 84 13.08 -9.51 -7.90
C LYS A 84 12.23 -8.41 -8.55
N MET A 85 11.66 -8.66 -9.72
CA MET A 85 10.78 -7.70 -10.39
C MET A 85 9.50 -7.43 -9.58
N ILE A 86 8.87 -8.47 -9.04
CA ILE A 86 7.66 -8.34 -8.23
C ILE A 86 7.96 -7.60 -6.92
N THR A 87 9.05 -7.94 -6.23
CA THR A 87 9.50 -7.22 -5.02
C THR A 87 9.67 -5.73 -5.32
N LYS A 88 10.35 -5.39 -6.43
CA LYS A 88 10.48 -3.98 -6.85
C LYS A 88 9.12 -3.32 -7.08
N GLN A 89 8.19 -4.02 -7.70
CA GLN A 89 6.84 -3.49 -7.93
C GLN A 89 6.07 -3.29 -6.61
N ARG A 90 6.18 -4.24 -5.66
CA ARG A 90 5.62 -4.12 -4.30
C ARG A 90 6.14 -2.87 -3.60
N ASP A 91 7.45 -2.62 -3.67
CA ASP A 91 8.09 -1.45 -3.04
C ASP A 91 7.64 -0.12 -3.68
N ILE A 92 7.53 -0.08 -5.00
CA ILE A 92 7.01 1.10 -5.73
C ILE A 92 5.56 1.37 -5.35
N THR A 93 4.72 0.33 -5.32
CA THR A 93 3.30 0.47 -4.95
C THR A 93 3.15 0.96 -3.51
N VAL A 94 3.91 0.42 -2.56
CA VAL A 94 3.89 0.89 -1.16
C VAL A 94 4.36 2.33 -1.04
N THR A 95 5.39 2.73 -1.78
CA THR A 95 5.87 4.11 -1.78
C THR A 95 4.79 5.08 -2.24
N LYS A 96 4.14 4.77 -3.37
CA LYS A 96 3.03 5.58 -3.90
C LYS A 96 1.82 5.61 -2.97
N LEU A 97 1.51 4.49 -2.33
CA LEU A 97 0.45 4.44 -1.32
C LEU A 97 0.76 5.41 -0.17
N LYS A 98 1.99 5.37 0.37
CA LYS A 98 2.40 6.27 1.45
C LYS A 98 2.26 7.73 1.05
N GLU A 99 2.70 8.09 -0.16
CA GLU A 99 2.56 9.46 -0.69
C GLU A 99 1.08 9.88 -0.74
N ALA A 100 0.22 9.09 -1.38
CA ALA A 100 -1.20 9.39 -1.49
C ALA A 100 -1.91 9.48 -0.12
N MET A 101 -1.57 8.57 0.81
CA MET A 101 -2.16 8.55 2.14
C MET A 101 -1.67 9.70 3.02
N ARG A 102 -0.43 10.20 2.84
CA ARG A 102 0.04 11.41 3.55
C ARG A 102 -0.82 12.62 3.20
N ASP A 103 -1.14 12.80 1.92
CA ASP A 103 -2.00 13.89 1.46
C ASP A 103 -3.42 13.75 2.03
N GLN A 104 -3.96 12.52 2.04
CA GLN A 104 -5.28 12.24 2.63
C GLN A 104 -5.31 12.48 4.14
N LEU A 105 -4.28 12.06 4.87
CA LEU A 105 -4.15 12.30 6.31
C LEU A 105 -4.01 13.78 6.64
N ALA A 106 -3.27 14.54 5.82
CA ALA A 106 -3.15 15.99 6.01
C ALA A 106 -4.51 16.69 5.86
N SER A 107 -5.27 16.35 4.82
CA SER A 107 -6.64 16.86 4.64
C SER A 107 -7.55 16.45 5.79
N TYR A 108 -7.55 15.16 6.14
CA TYR A 108 -8.36 14.62 7.24
C TYR A 108 -8.10 15.30 8.58
N THR A 109 -6.83 15.44 8.96
CA THR A 109 -6.43 16.05 10.23
C THR A 109 -6.77 17.53 10.28
N SER A 110 -6.61 18.26 9.17
CA SER A 110 -7.02 19.65 9.05
C SER A 110 -8.54 19.82 9.22
N GLU A 111 -9.33 19.04 8.48
CA GLU A 111 -10.80 19.07 8.55
C GLU A 111 -11.32 18.72 9.96
N LYS A 112 -10.75 17.69 10.59
CA LYS A 112 -11.13 17.27 11.96
C LYS A 112 -10.75 18.28 13.04
N ARG A 113 -9.69 19.06 12.85
CA ARG A 113 -9.33 20.15 13.78
C ARG A 113 -10.20 21.38 13.60
N ASN A 114 -10.57 21.71 12.36
CA ASN A 114 -11.38 22.89 12.03
C ASN A 114 -12.90 22.68 12.24
N SER A 115 -13.35 21.43 12.37
CA SER A 115 -14.76 21.09 12.65
C SER A 115 -15.10 21.00 14.15
N LYS A 116 -14.15 21.36 15.02
CA LYS A 116 -14.35 21.54 16.46
C LYS A 116 -14.45 23.02 16.80
#